data_AF-A0A7C3BBS5-F1
#
_entry.id   AF-A0A7C3BBS5-F1
#
_cell.length_a   1.000
_cell.length_b   1.000
_cell.length_c   1.000
_cell.angle_alpha   90.00
_cell.angle_beta   90.00
_cell.angle_gamma   90.00
#
_symmetry.space_group_name_H-M   'P 1'
#
loop_
_entity.id
_entity.type
_entity.pdbx_description
1 polymer ?
#
loop_
_entity_poly.entity_id
_entity_poly.type
_entity_poly.pdbx_seq_one_letter_code
_entity_poly.pdbx_strand_id
1 'polypeptide(L)'
;RRYWDRGNWPLMGDALPYANFFTSQGRRVIGASAAKGADGFSAFCPNFDLRFRNVAFWGRAAAEKGIEGMISTAWARYSSLTVPCEPFEMAWYTYLASAELYWNGGTTPRPLFDMAFDRRFIGARGVSQAIRHLDRGRAEPSGNGLMMARELLDAAEPLATSTGRRYIAHLRLAAELAELHARIEGALGRLIPSASRVERGEPTREARRVLPEIEDLQKALKEWRERAQEVLAQTLLPADATEVIETQTFGWQTILKDWQTRVEAHSGTTRLGS
;
A
#
# COMPACT_ATOMS: atom_id res chain seq x y z
N ARG A 1 22.43 -3.48 27.68
CA ARG A 1 21.91 -4.75 28.26
C ARG A 1 20.63 -4.54 29.06
N ARG A 2 20.63 -3.74 30.15
CA ARG A 2 19.43 -3.48 31.00
C ARG A 2 18.07 -3.19 30.34
N TYR A 3 18.03 -2.60 29.13
CA TYR A 3 16.79 -2.36 28.39
C TYR A 3 16.30 -3.61 27.62
N TRP A 4 17.25 -4.40 27.12
CA TRP A 4 17.04 -5.67 26.41
C TRP A 4 16.59 -6.79 27.35
N ASP A 5 17.08 -6.77 28.59
CA ASP A 5 16.82 -7.80 29.59
C ASP A 5 15.41 -7.70 30.21
N ARG A 6 14.65 -6.62 29.93
CA ARG A 6 13.30 -6.40 30.49
C ARG A 6 12.17 -6.99 29.65
N GLY A 7 12.45 -7.60 28.51
CA GLY A 7 11.44 -8.19 27.62
C GLY A 7 10.52 -7.18 26.91
N ASN A 8 10.66 -5.88 27.20
CA ASN A 8 9.95 -4.79 26.55
C ASN A 8 10.62 -4.48 25.21
N TRP A 9 10.44 -5.39 24.24
CA TRP A 9 10.67 -5.08 22.84
C TRP A 9 9.80 -3.88 22.43
N PRO A 10 10.30 -2.93 21.63
CA PRO A 10 9.49 -1.79 21.23
C PRO A 10 8.48 -2.24 20.16
N LEU A 11 7.38 -2.85 20.59
CA LEU A 11 6.19 -3.10 19.76
C LEU A 11 5.33 -1.82 19.64
N MET A 12 5.98 -0.65 19.60
CA MET A 12 5.43 0.68 19.91
C MET A 12 5.22 0.85 21.42
N GLY A 13 5.96 1.74 22.11
CA GLY A 13 5.48 2.14 23.44
C GLY A 13 6.44 2.51 24.55
N ASP A 14 7.76 2.41 24.41
CA ASP A 14 8.64 2.93 25.47
C ASP A 14 9.55 3.96 24.82
N ALA A 15 9.04 5.19 24.76
CA ALA A 15 9.60 6.23 23.92
C ALA A 15 11.07 6.47 24.30
N LEU A 16 11.90 6.13 23.31
CA LEU A 16 13.35 6.04 23.24
C LEU A 16 14.13 6.32 24.55
N PRO A 17 14.83 5.33 25.12
CA PRO A 17 15.77 5.58 26.21
C PRO A 17 16.85 6.59 25.80
N TYR A 18 17.14 6.70 24.51
CA TYR A 18 18.07 7.68 23.95
C TYR A 18 17.55 9.11 24.00
N ALA A 19 16.25 9.35 23.80
CA ALA A 19 15.70 10.70 23.91
C ALA A 19 15.91 11.23 25.33
N ASN A 20 15.50 10.44 26.33
CA ASN A 20 15.74 10.76 27.75
C ASN A 20 17.24 10.92 28.07
N PHE A 21 18.09 10.04 27.53
CA PHE A 21 19.53 10.14 27.73
C PHE A 21 20.05 11.48 27.22
N PHE A 22 19.80 11.83 25.96
CA PHE A 22 20.32 13.07 25.37
C PHE A 22 19.72 14.33 26.03
N THR A 23 18.42 14.34 26.33
CA THR A 23 17.79 15.48 27.03
C THR A 23 18.35 15.65 28.44
N SER A 24 18.60 14.55 29.19
CA SER A 24 19.24 14.61 30.51
C SER A 24 20.68 15.15 30.48
N GLN A 25 21.35 15.09 29.33
CA GLN A 25 22.67 15.68 29.10
C GLN A 25 22.59 17.12 28.57
N GLY A 26 21.41 17.76 28.62
CA GLY A 26 21.18 19.11 28.11
C GLY A 26 21.24 19.23 26.59
N ARG A 27 21.14 18.11 25.85
CA ARG A 27 21.11 18.13 24.38
C ARG A 27 19.67 18.28 23.89
N ARG A 28 19.50 19.11 22.86
CA ARG A 28 18.23 19.17 22.12
C ARG A 28 18.09 17.95 21.23
N VAL A 29 16.90 17.38 21.18
CA VAL A 29 16.58 16.17 20.42
C VAL A 29 15.50 16.49 19.41
N ILE A 30 15.68 16.02 18.17
CA ILE A 30 14.64 16.03 17.14
C ILE A 30 14.24 14.57 16.90
N GLY A 31 12.95 14.27 17.03
CA GLY A 31 12.41 12.95 16.76
C GLY A 31 12.15 12.76 15.26
N ALA A 32 12.06 11.52 14.83
CA ALA A 32 11.72 11.17 13.45
C ALA A 32 10.71 10.03 13.44
N SER A 33 9.61 10.19 12.71
CA SER A 33 8.61 9.15 12.54
C SER A 33 8.39 8.82 11.06
N ALA A 34 8.07 7.57 10.75
CA ALA A 34 7.69 7.15 9.40
C ALA A 34 6.24 7.54 9.07
N ALA A 35 6.06 8.54 8.20
CA ALA A 35 4.78 8.86 7.58
C ALA A 35 4.50 7.97 6.34
N LYS A 36 5.56 7.48 5.68
CA LYS A 36 5.52 6.46 4.61
C LYS A 36 6.83 5.68 4.48
N GLY A 37 6.82 4.58 3.73
CA GLY A 37 8.01 3.86 3.23
C GLY A 37 8.54 2.79 4.18
N ALA A 38 7.66 2.21 5.00
CA ALA A 38 8.01 1.17 5.98
C ALA A 38 7.00 0.00 5.97
N ASP A 39 6.26 -0.17 4.86
CA ASP A 39 5.22 -1.20 4.67
C ASP A 39 5.63 -2.31 3.69
N GLY A 40 6.92 -2.44 3.37
CA GLY A 40 7.50 -3.44 2.46
C GLY A 40 8.17 -2.84 1.22
N PHE A 41 9.09 -3.59 0.60
CA PHE A 41 9.94 -3.13 -0.51
C PHE A 41 9.17 -2.75 -1.78
N SER A 42 7.99 -3.34 -1.98
CA SER A 42 7.15 -3.15 -3.17
C SER A 42 5.77 -2.59 -2.82
N ALA A 43 5.55 -2.04 -1.63
CA ALA A 43 4.25 -1.50 -1.26
C ALA A 43 3.85 -0.33 -2.18
N PHE A 44 2.67 -0.41 -2.82
CA PHE A 44 2.15 0.70 -3.62
C PHE A 44 1.57 1.82 -2.75
N CYS A 45 1.05 1.49 -1.56
CA CYS A 45 0.48 2.48 -0.66
C CYS A 45 0.78 2.17 0.81
N PRO A 46 0.88 3.21 1.67
CA PRO A 46 1.14 3.02 3.08
C PRO A 46 0.04 2.20 3.75
N ASN A 47 0.35 1.57 4.88
CA ASN A 47 -0.67 1.13 5.83
C ASN A 47 -1.13 2.35 6.64
N PHE A 48 -2.22 2.98 6.22
CA PHE A 48 -2.58 4.31 6.72
C PHE A 48 -2.88 4.31 8.22
N ASP A 49 -3.54 3.28 8.72
CA ASP A 49 -3.80 3.09 10.14
C ASP A 49 -2.51 2.96 10.95
N LEU A 50 -1.58 2.11 10.51
CA LEU A 50 -0.29 1.94 11.17
C LEU A 50 0.52 3.25 11.17
N ARG A 51 0.56 3.95 10.04
CA ARG A 51 1.28 5.23 9.91
C ARG A 51 0.63 6.32 10.76
N PHE A 52 -0.70 6.42 10.79
CA PHE A 52 -1.42 7.34 11.67
C PHE A 52 -1.06 7.11 13.14
N ARG A 53 -1.11 5.84 13.60
CA ARG A 53 -0.74 5.48 14.98
C ARG A 53 0.72 5.81 15.29
N ASN A 54 1.61 5.56 14.34
CA ASN A 54 3.03 5.88 14.47
C ASN A 54 3.23 7.40 14.64
N VAL A 55 2.67 8.24 13.76
CA VAL A 55 2.84 9.70 13.88
C VAL A 55 2.19 10.23 15.17
N ALA A 56 1.05 9.67 15.60
CA ALA A 56 0.41 10.03 16.86
C ALA A 56 1.26 9.66 18.08
N PHE A 57 1.86 8.47 18.07
CA PHE A 57 2.77 8.02 19.12
C PHE A 57 3.96 8.97 19.27
N TRP A 58 4.60 9.32 18.15
CA TRP A 58 5.74 10.23 18.19
C TRP A 58 5.38 11.66 18.58
N GLY A 59 4.21 12.16 18.17
CA GLY A 59 3.68 13.45 18.62
C GLY A 59 3.50 13.51 20.13
N ARG A 60 2.93 12.47 20.75
CA ARG A 60 2.81 12.37 22.22
C ARG A 60 4.17 12.25 22.90
N ALA A 61 5.02 11.36 22.40
CA ALA A 61 6.35 11.14 22.95
C ALA A 61 7.19 12.43 22.93
N ALA A 62 7.03 13.26 21.90
CA ALA A 62 7.73 14.53 21.81
C ALA A 62 7.30 15.51 22.90
N ALA A 63 5.99 15.66 23.11
CA ALA A 63 5.43 16.49 24.15
C ALA A 63 5.82 16.00 25.56
N GLU A 64 5.72 14.70 25.82
CA GLU A 64 6.01 14.11 27.13
C GLU A 64 7.49 14.18 27.53
N LYS A 65 8.41 14.15 26.56
CA LYS A 65 9.86 14.04 26.81
C LYS A 65 10.65 15.33 26.52
N GLY A 66 9.96 16.40 26.14
CA GLY A 66 10.62 17.65 25.76
C GLY A 66 11.51 17.50 24.51
N ILE A 67 11.10 16.69 23.55
CA ILE A 67 11.74 16.64 22.22
C ILE A 67 11.40 17.95 21.50
N GLU A 68 12.41 18.64 20.97
CA GLU A 68 12.28 20.01 20.41
C GLU A 68 11.42 20.05 19.16
N GLY A 69 11.44 18.97 18.36
CA GLY A 69 10.68 18.91 17.13
C GLY A 69 10.61 17.51 16.54
N MET A 70 9.81 17.39 15.48
CA MET A 70 9.54 16.12 14.81
C MET A 70 9.75 16.23 13.31
N ILE A 71 10.42 15.23 12.73
CA ILE A 71 10.55 15.03 11.29
C ILE A 71 9.62 13.88 10.87
N SER A 72 8.78 14.14 9.87
CA SER A 72 8.09 13.06 9.15
C SER A 72 8.99 12.52 8.05
N THR A 73 9.57 11.35 8.27
CA THR A 73 10.33 10.65 7.23
C THR A 73 9.38 9.99 6.25
N ALA A 74 9.70 10.12 4.97
CA ALA A 74 8.91 9.63 3.86
C ALA A 74 9.78 8.83 2.89
N TRP A 75 10.18 7.63 3.29
CA TRP A 75 11.15 6.83 2.54
C TRP A 75 10.57 6.42 1.19
N ALA A 76 11.31 6.65 0.12
CA ALA A 76 10.91 6.26 -1.24
C ALA A 76 11.50 4.91 -1.63
N ARG A 77 12.63 4.50 -1.04
CA ARG A 77 13.33 3.25 -1.28
C ARG A 77 13.99 2.80 0.04
N TYR A 78 14.21 1.51 0.21
CA TYR A 78 14.93 0.98 1.37
C TYR A 78 16.45 0.97 1.15
N SER A 79 16.89 0.99 -0.10
CA SER A 79 18.29 1.17 -0.52
C SER A 79 18.34 1.74 -1.94
N SER A 80 19.53 2.12 -2.41
CA SER A 80 19.76 2.53 -3.80
C SER A 80 19.51 1.41 -4.82
N LEU A 81 19.46 0.16 -4.38
CA LEU A 81 19.23 -1.02 -5.22
C LEU A 81 17.77 -1.49 -5.22
N THR A 82 16.92 -0.87 -4.40
CA THR A 82 15.49 -1.22 -4.34
C THR A 82 14.65 -0.28 -5.17
N VAL A 83 13.57 -0.83 -5.70
CA VAL A 83 12.51 -0.10 -6.39
C VAL A 83 11.82 0.95 -5.51
N PRO A 84 11.23 2.00 -6.11
CA PRO A 84 10.38 2.93 -5.40
C PRO A 84 9.18 2.23 -4.77
N CYS A 85 8.86 2.60 -3.54
CA CYS A 85 7.65 2.22 -2.84
C CYS A 85 6.85 3.47 -2.45
N GLU A 86 5.54 3.30 -2.38
CA GLU A 86 4.57 4.29 -1.88
C GLU A 86 4.79 5.67 -2.52
N PRO A 87 4.25 5.93 -3.73
CA PRO A 87 4.35 7.23 -4.39
C PRO A 87 4.01 8.37 -3.44
N PHE A 88 4.65 9.54 -3.60
CA PHE A 88 4.55 10.64 -2.64
C PHE A 88 3.09 11.02 -2.35
N GLU A 89 2.26 11.04 -3.39
CA GLU A 89 0.83 11.35 -3.32
C GLU A 89 0.06 10.41 -2.41
N MET A 90 0.47 9.15 -2.29
CA MET A 90 -0.24 8.17 -1.46
C MET A 90 -0.21 8.54 0.01
N ALA A 91 0.73 9.36 0.47
CA ALA A 91 0.95 9.63 1.87
C ALA A 91 0.33 10.96 2.38
N TRP A 92 -0.48 11.67 1.57
CA TRP A 92 -1.10 12.93 2.03
C TRP A 92 -1.90 12.80 3.33
N TYR A 93 -2.65 11.71 3.51
CA TYR A 93 -3.36 11.44 4.77
C TYR A 93 -2.41 11.43 5.97
N THR A 94 -1.26 10.77 5.86
CA THR A 94 -0.30 10.64 6.97
C THR A 94 0.56 11.88 7.13
N TYR A 95 0.87 12.62 6.06
CA TYR A 95 1.54 13.92 6.13
C TYR A 95 0.71 14.96 6.88
N LEU A 96 -0.59 15.02 6.58
CA LEU A 96 -1.51 15.93 7.28
C LEU A 96 -1.73 15.49 8.72
N ALA A 97 -1.80 14.17 8.97
CA ALA A 97 -1.86 13.64 10.34
C ALA A 97 -0.61 14.04 11.13
N SER A 98 0.59 13.94 10.54
CA SER A 98 1.82 14.41 11.17
C SER A 98 1.77 15.88 11.54
N ALA A 99 1.34 16.75 10.62
CA ALA A 99 1.24 18.19 10.89
C ALA A 99 0.30 18.47 12.08
N GLU A 100 -0.90 17.89 12.05
CA GLU A 100 -1.91 18.05 13.12
C GLU A 100 -1.43 17.49 14.45
N LEU A 101 -0.88 16.28 14.45
CA LEU A 101 -0.53 15.56 15.67
C LEU A 101 0.77 16.08 16.28
N TYR A 102 1.74 16.57 15.51
CA TYR A 102 2.92 17.18 16.10
C TYR A 102 2.59 18.53 16.72
N TRP A 103 1.71 19.30 16.08
CA TRP A 103 1.26 20.59 16.61
C TRP A 103 0.51 20.46 17.94
N ASN A 104 -0.34 19.44 18.05
CA ASN A 104 -1.20 19.24 19.23
C ASN A 104 -0.66 18.19 20.22
N GLY A 105 0.63 17.85 20.17
CA GLY A 105 1.23 16.87 21.10
C GLY A 105 0.59 15.47 21.02
N GLY A 106 0.08 15.10 19.85
CA GLY A 106 -0.49 13.78 19.54
C GLY A 106 -1.86 13.53 20.20
N THR A 107 -2.56 14.59 20.58
CA THR A 107 -3.82 14.52 21.33
C THR A 107 -5.08 14.58 20.46
N THR A 108 -4.99 15.07 19.21
CA THR A 108 -6.16 15.16 18.31
C THR A 108 -6.80 13.79 18.11
N PRO A 109 -8.08 13.60 18.50
CA PRO A 109 -8.80 12.36 18.25
C PRO A 109 -8.92 12.08 16.75
N ARG A 110 -8.65 10.85 16.33
CA ARG A 110 -8.71 10.45 14.92
C ARG A 110 -10.03 10.82 14.22
N PRO A 111 -11.22 10.67 14.82
CA PRO A 111 -12.46 11.08 14.15
C PRO A 111 -12.53 12.57 13.81
N LEU A 112 -11.94 13.43 14.65
CA LEU A 112 -11.86 14.87 14.38
C LEU A 112 -10.87 15.18 13.26
N PHE A 113 -9.72 14.48 13.25
CA PHE A 113 -8.76 14.56 12.15
C PHE A 113 -9.40 14.10 10.83
N ASP A 114 -10.05 12.94 10.80
CA ASP A 114 -10.71 12.38 9.62
C ASP A 114 -11.76 13.34 9.05
N MET A 115 -12.58 13.93 9.91
CA MET A 115 -13.57 14.93 9.51
C MET A 115 -12.91 16.17 8.90
N ALA A 116 -11.79 16.65 9.47
CA ALA A 116 -11.05 17.78 8.95
C ALA A 116 -10.36 17.44 7.62
N PHE A 117 -9.78 16.25 7.51
CA PHE A 117 -9.14 15.73 6.29
C PHE A 117 -10.16 15.68 5.13
N ASP A 118 -11.29 15.01 5.35
CA ASP A 118 -12.37 14.90 4.37
C ASP A 118 -12.89 16.29 3.95
N ARG A 119 -13.23 17.14 4.92
CA ARG A 119 -13.87 18.43 4.61
C ARG A 119 -12.91 19.46 4.02
N ARG A 120 -11.68 19.56 4.53
CA ARG A 120 -10.76 20.67 4.21
C ARG A 120 -9.75 20.33 3.14
N PHE A 121 -9.20 19.12 3.17
CA PHE A 121 -8.19 18.70 2.19
C PHE A 121 -8.83 18.07 0.95
N ILE A 122 -9.74 17.13 1.14
CA ILE A 122 -10.44 16.49 0.02
C ILE A 122 -11.52 17.41 -0.54
N GLY A 123 -12.34 17.98 0.34
CA GLY A 123 -13.58 18.70 -0.05
C GLY A 123 -14.78 17.78 -0.21
N ALA A 124 -14.67 16.50 0.17
CA ALA A 124 -15.73 15.50 0.11
C ALA A 124 -15.69 14.61 1.36
N ARG A 125 -16.83 14.02 1.72
CA ARG A 125 -16.92 13.10 2.86
C ARG A 125 -16.64 11.66 2.44
N GLY A 126 -16.16 10.85 3.39
CA GLY A 126 -16.09 9.39 3.22
C GLY A 126 -14.75 8.87 2.71
N VAL A 127 -13.81 9.73 2.31
CA VAL A 127 -12.47 9.30 1.85
C VAL A 127 -11.65 8.73 3.01
N SER A 128 -11.70 9.33 4.19
CA SER A 128 -11.10 8.77 5.41
C SER A 128 -11.64 7.37 5.74
N GLN A 129 -12.92 7.12 5.48
CA GLN A 129 -13.54 5.80 5.63
C GLN A 129 -13.09 4.84 4.53
N ALA A 130 -12.99 5.30 3.28
CA ALA A 130 -12.46 4.52 2.16
C ALA A 130 -11.03 4.05 2.44
N ILE A 131 -10.17 4.91 3.01
CA ILE A 131 -8.82 4.56 3.44
C ILE A 131 -8.83 3.40 4.45
N ARG A 132 -9.72 3.42 5.45
CA ARG A 132 -9.84 2.30 6.41
C ARG A 132 -10.29 1.01 5.73
N HIS A 133 -11.21 1.10 4.77
CA HIS A 133 -11.66 -0.05 4.01
C HIS A 133 -10.56 -0.59 3.09
N LEU A 134 -9.71 0.26 2.53
CA LEU A 134 -8.52 -0.11 1.77
C LEU A 134 -7.52 -0.87 2.65
N ASP A 135 -7.17 -0.34 3.83
CA ASP A 135 -6.25 -1.01 4.77
C ASP A 135 -6.79 -2.40 5.17
N ARG A 136 -8.07 -2.49 5.52
CA ARG A 136 -8.71 -3.77 5.89
C ARG A 136 -8.77 -4.74 4.71
N GLY A 137 -9.17 -4.25 3.54
CA GLY A 137 -9.28 -5.06 2.33
C GLY A 137 -7.94 -5.63 1.87
N ARG A 138 -6.83 -4.92 2.10
CA ARG A 138 -5.47 -5.43 1.86
C ARG A 138 -5.03 -6.51 2.86
N ALA A 139 -5.63 -6.54 4.04
CA ALA A 139 -5.33 -7.53 5.09
C ALA A 139 -6.26 -8.74 5.05
N GLU A 140 -7.41 -8.66 4.36
CA GLU A 140 -8.47 -9.67 4.39
C GLU A 140 -8.70 -10.31 3.00
N PRO A 141 -8.77 -11.64 2.88
CA PRO A 141 -9.00 -12.33 1.61
C PRO A 141 -10.40 -12.14 0.99
N SER A 142 -11.36 -11.55 1.74
CA SER A 142 -12.77 -11.51 1.34
C SER A 142 -13.10 -10.53 0.21
N GLY A 143 -12.22 -9.57 -0.07
CA GLY A 143 -12.42 -8.53 -1.09
C GLY A 143 -13.45 -7.44 -0.74
N ASN A 144 -14.33 -7.67 0.25
CA ASN A 144 -15.39 -6.72 0.64
C ASN A 144 -14.84 -5.35 1.03
N GLY A 145 -13.69 -5.30 1.71
CA GLY A 145 -13.04 -4.04 2.08
C GLY A 145 -12.65 -3.21 0.85
N LEU A 146 -12.08 -3.84 -0.18
CA LEU A 146 -11.63 -3.12 -1.39
C LEU A 146 -12.81 -2.60 -2.21
N MET A 147 -13.89 -3.38 -2.31
CA MET A 147 -15.15 -2.95 -2.95
C MET A 147 -15.74 -1.73 -2.25
N MET A 148 -15.90 -1.77 -0.92
CA MET A 148 -16.41 -0.65 -0.13
C MET A 148 -15.52 0.60 -0.24
N ALA A 149 -14.19 0.42 -0.30
CA ALA A 149 -13.28 1.53 -0.52
C ALA A 149 -13.55 2.22 -1.86
N ARG A 150 -13.71 1.44 -2.94
CA ARG A 150 -14.00 1.97 -4.28
C ARG A 150 -15.34 2.70 -4.36
N GLU A 151 -16.41 2.13 -3.81
CA GLU A 151 -17.73 2.76 -3.79
C GLU A 151 -17.71 4.13 -3.10
N LEU A 152 -17.01 4.22 -1.95
CA LEU A 152 -16.86 5.49 -1.23
C LEU A 152 -16.02 6.52 -2.01
N LEU A 153 -14.97 6.06 -2.72
CA LEU A 153 -14.14 6.92 -3.56
C LEU A 153 -14.92 7.44 -4.77
N ASP A 154 -15.68 6.57 -5.45
CA ASP A 154 -16.53 6.93 -6.59
C ASP A 154 -17.61 7.96 -6.17
N ALA A 155 -18.21 7.78 -5.00
CA ALA A 155 -19.20 8.74 -4.46
C ALA A 155 -18.57 10.08 -4.07
N ALA A 156 -17.32 10.10 -3.61
CA ALA A 156 -16.63 11.30 -3.16
C ALA A 156 -16.02 12.13 -4.30
N GLU A 157 -15.56 11.49 -5.38
CA GLU A 157 -14.87 12.13 -6.50
C GLU A 157 -15.60 13.34 -7.11
N PRO A 158 -16.90 13.28 -7.46
CA PRO A 158 -17.60 14.42 -8.08
C PRO A 158 -17.76 15.62 -7.14
N LEU A 159 -17.63 15.41 -5.83
CA LEU A 159 -17.76 16.44 -4.80
C LEU A 159 -16.41 17.03 -4.39
N ALA A 160 -15.30 16.35 -4.67
CA ALA A 160 -13.99 16.72 -4.20
C ALA A 160 -13.42 17.95 -4.94
N THR A 161 -12.49 18.66 -4.29
CA THR A 161 -11.67 19.71 -4.93
C THR A 161 -10.77 19.13 -6.02
N SER A 162 -10.09 19.98 -6.80
CA SER A 162 -9.11 19.51 -7.79
C SER A 162 -7.99 18.66 -7.15
N THR A 163 -7.45 19.11 -6.00
CA THR A 163 -6.46 18.35 -5.23
C THR A 163 -7.06 17.06 -4.65
N GLY A 164 -8.29 17.14 -4.12
CA GLY A 164 -9.01 15.97 -3.60
C GLY A 164 -9.25 14.90 -4.66
N ARG A 165 -9.68 15.28 -5.87
CA ARG A 165 -9.86 14.34 -7.00
C ARG A 165 -8.56 13.65 -7.38
N ARG A 166 -7.44 14.38 -7.43
CA ARG A 166 -6.13 13.78 -7.69
C ARG A 166 -5.77 12.73 -6.65
N TYR A 167 -5.98 13.02 -5.38
CA TYR A 167 -5.69 12.05 -4.31
C TYR A 167 -6.64 10.84 -4.35
N ILE A 168 -7.93 11.06 -4.64
CA ILE A 168 -8.92 10.00 -4.83
C ILE A 168 -8.50 9.07 -5.98
N ALA A 169 -8.04 9.60 -7.12
CA ALA A 169 -7.56 8.80 -8.24
C ALA A 169 -6.40 7.87 -7.84
N HIS A 170 -5.47 8.36 -7.02
CA HIS A 170 -4.37 7.57 -6.48
C HIS A 170 -4.85 6.45 -5.52
N LEU A 171 -5.80 6.76 -4.64
CA LEU A 171 -6.43 5.75 -3.77
C LEU A 171 -7.18 4.68 -4.57
N ARG A 172 -7.85 5.06 -5.67
CA ARG A 172 -8.52 4.12 -6.58
C ARG A 172 -7.53 3.15 -7.21
N LEU A 173 -6.41 3.64 -7.75
CA LEU A 173 -5.35 2.78 -8.27
C LEU A 173 -4.88 1.76 -7.22
N ALA A 174 -4.72 2.18 -5.97
CA ALA A 174 -4.28 1.30 -4.91
C ALA A 174 -5.31 0.23 -4.56
N ALA A 175 -6.60 0.57 -4.53
CA ALA A 175 -7.68 -0.39 -4.31
C ALA A 175 -7.77 -1.40 -5.47
N GLU A 176 -7.70 -0.92 -6.72
CA GLU A 176 -7.72 -1.78 -7.92
C GLU A 176 -6.52 -2.73 -7.95
N LEU A 177 -5.31 -2.24 -7.65
CA LEU A 177 -4.11 -3.07 -7.62
C LEU A 177 -4.20 -4.16 -6.54
N ALA A 178 -4.67 -3.79 -5.34
CA ALA A 178 -4.86 -4.76 -4.26
C ALA A 178 -5.88 -5.84 -4.64
N GLU A 179 -6.95 -5.48 -5.33
CA GLU A 179 -7.97 -6.42 -5.82
C GLU A 179 -7.37 -7.36 -6.88
N LEU A 180 -6.58 -6.82 -7.81
CA LEU A 180 -5.85 -7.61 -8.80
C LEU A 180 -4.89 -8.59 -8.14
N HIS A 181 -4.09 -8.14 -7.17
CA HIS A 181 -3.17 -9.03 -6.44
C HIS A 181 -3.92 -10.17 -5.76
N ALA A 182 -5.01 -9.89 -5.04
CA ALA A 182 -5.80 -10.92 -4.38
C ALA A 182 -6.38 -11.95 -5.36
N ARG A 183 -6.87 -11.49 -6.53
CA ARG A 183 -7.38 -12.39 -7.57
C ARG A 183 -6.28 -13.24 -8.21
N ILE A 184 -5.12 -12.64 -8.48
CA ILE A 184 -3.94 -13.34 -9.01
C ILE A 184 -3.47 -14.41 -8.03
N GLU A 185 -3.32 -14.07 -6.75
CA GLU A 185 -2.95 -15.01 -5.70
C GLU A 185 -3.97 -16.15 -5.58
N GLY A 186 -5.27 -15.84 -5.67
CA GLY A 186 -6.34 -16.85 -5.69
C GLY A 186 -6.22 -17.81 -6.89
N ALA A 187 -5.95 -17.30 -8.09
CA ALA A 187 -5.75 -18.10 -9.28
C ALA A 187 -4.48 -18.98 -9.15
N LEU A 188 -3.37 -18.40 -8.70
CA LEU A 188 -2.12 -19.12 -8.47
C LEU A 188 -2.27 -20.20 -7.38
N GLY A 189 -3.02 -19.93 -6.32
CA GLY A 189 -3.32 -20.91 -5.28
C GLY A 189 -4.01 -22.17 -5.81
N ARG A 190 -4.83 -22.04 -6.87
CA ARG A 190 -5.44 -23.18 -7.58
C ARG A 190 -4.49 -23.87 -8.55
N LEU A 191 -3.53 -23.15 -9.12
CA LEU A 191 -2.57 -23.67 -10.10
C LEU A 191 -1.36 -24.38 -9.47
N ILE A 192 -0.83 -23.85 -8.36
CA ILE A 192 0.37 -24.36 -7.69
C ILE A 192 0.30 -25.88 -7.40
N PRO A 193 -0.81 -26.45 -6.90
CA PRO A 193 -0.93 -27.89 -6.70
C PRO A 193 -0.74 -28.73 -7.98
N SER A 194 -0.96 -28.13 -9.15
CA SER A 194 -0.82 -28.77 -10.47
C SER A 194 0.54 -28.55 -11.13
N ALA A 195 1.46 -27.77 -10.54
CA ALA A 195 2.72 -27.34 -11.16
C ALA A 195 3.55 -28.51 -11.71
N SER A 196 3.82 -29.53 -10.89
CA SER A 196 4.65 -30.66 -11.30
C SER A 196 4.07 -31.47 -12.46
N ARG A 197 2.74 -31.52 -12.59
CA ARG A 197 2.05 -32.21 -13.69
C ARG A 197 2.10 -31.38 -14.96
N VAL A 198 1.87 -30.07 -14.83
CA VAL A 198 1.99 -29.11 -15.95
C VAL A 198 3.40 -29.12 -16.52
N GLU A 199 4.44 -29.20 -15.68
CA GLU A 199 5.84 -29.30 -16.12
C GLU A 199 6.17 -30.60 -16.87
N ARG A 200 5.48 -31.70 -16.57
CA ARG A 200 5.58 -32.97 -17.32
C ARG A 200 4.71 -33.00 -18.57
N GLY A 201 4.02 -31.91 -18.88
CA GLY A 201 3.12 -31.82 -20.01
C GLY A 201 1.77 -32.50 -19.82
N GLU A 202 1.33 -32.67 -18.58
CA GLU A 202 0.05 -33.28 -18.20
C GLU A 202 -0.84 -32.26 -17.46
N PRO A 203 -1.29 -31.16 -18.11
CA PRO A 203 -2.07 -30.14 -17.44
C PRO A 203 -3.38 -30.72 -16.89
N THR A 204 -3.65 -30.46 -15.61
CA THR A 204 -4.87 -30.94 -14.94
C THR A 204 -6.11 -30.25 -15.51
N ARG A 205 -7.29 -30.85 -15.29
CA ARG A 205 -8.57 -30.21 -15.63
C ARG A 205 -8.72 -28.85 -14.95
N GLU A 206 -8.23 -28.73 -13.73
CA GLU A 206 -8.26 -27.47 -12.98
C GLU A 206 -7.34 -26.42 -13.61
N ALA A 207 -6.11 -26.79 -13.96
CA ALA A 207 -5.19 -25.87 -14.65
C ALA A 207 -5.78 -25.33 -15.97
N ARG A 208 -6.48 -26.17 -16.73
CA ARG A 208 -7.20 -25.75 -17.94
C ARG A 208 -8.38 -24.84 -17.66
N ARG A 209 -9.10 -25.04 -16.54
CA ARG A 209 -10.24 -24.21 -16.14
C ARG A 209 -9.84 -22.80 -15.70
N VAL A 210 -8.66 -22.65 -15.13
CA VAL A 210 -8.13 -21.35 -14.68
C VAL A 210 -7.55 -20.53 -15.84
N LEU A 211 -7.30 -21.13 -17.02
CA LEU A 211 -6.69 -20.43 -18.16
C LEU A 211 -7.47 -19.17 -18.62
N PRO A 212 -8.80 -19.19 -18.81
CA PRO A 212 -9.54 -17.98 -19.17
C PRO A 212 -9.43 -16.87 -18.11
N GLU A 213 -9.35 -17.26 -16.84
CA GLU A 213 -9.15 -16.30 -15.74
C GLU A 213 -7.74 -15.69 -15.77
N ILE A 214 -6.71 -16.45 -16.15
CA ILE A 214 -5.35 -15.90 -16.37
C ILE A 214 -5.39 -14.83 -17.47
N GLU A 215 -6.07 -15.10 -18.59
CA GLU A 215 -6.21 -14.15 -19.70
C GLU A 215 -6.92 -12.87 -19.24
N ASP A 216 -8.03 -13.01 -18.49
CA ASP A 216 -8.76 -11.90 -17.91
C ASP A 216 -7.89 -11.08 -16.93
N LEU A 217 -7.07 -11.75 -16.12
CA LEU A 217 -6.15 -11.08 -15.19
C LEU A 217 -5.02 -10.34 -15.91
N GLN A 218 -4.46 -10.92 -16.98
CA GLN A 218 -3.46 -10.23 -17.80
C GLN A 218 -4.05 -8.98 -18.46
N LYS A 219 -5.28 -9.06 -18.98
CA LYS A 219 -6.00 -7.93 -19.54
C LYS A 219 -6.25 -6.85 -18.48
N ALA A 220 -6.77 -7.23 -17.32
CA ALA A 220 -7.05 -6.29 -16.24
C ALA A 220 -5.77 -5.62 -15.70
N LEU A 221 -4.65 -6.34 -15.64
CA LEU A 221 -3.35 -5.78 -15.29
C LEU A 221 -2.88 -4.75 -16.33
N LYS A 222 -3.04 -5.04 -17.62
CA LYS A 222 -2.73 -4.09 -18.70
C LYS A 222 -3.56 -2.81 -18.59
N GLU A 223 -4.87 -2.94 -18.40
CA GLU A 223 -5.78 -1.79 -18.23
C GLU A 223 -5.42 -0.97 -16.98
N TRP A 224 -5.05 -1.62 -15.88
CA TRP A 224 -4.57 -0.93 -14.69
C TRP A 224 -3.28 -0.15 -14.97
N ARG A 225 -2.32 -0.73 -15.72
CA ARG A 225 -1.07 -0.05 -16.09
C ARG A 225 -1.32 1.20 -16.92
N GLU A 226 -2.26 1.15 -17.87
CA GLU A 226 -2.64 2.30 -18.69
C GLU A 226 -3.24 3.42 -17.83
N ARG A 227 -4.20 3.10 -16.95
CA ARG A 227 -4.76 4.07 -16.00
C ARG A 227 -3.71 4.62 -15.03
N ALA A 228 -2.83 3.76 -14.53
CA ALA A 228 -1.77 4.16 -13.62
C ALA A 228 -0.80 5.15 -14.29
N GLN A 229 -0.50 4.98 -15.57
CA GLN A 229 0.33 5.90 -16.33
C GLN A 229 -0.29 7.30 -16.39
N GLU A 230 -1.59 7.40 -16.63
CA GLU A 230 -2.31 8.68 -16.71
C GLU A 230 -2.37 9.39 -15.34
N VAL A 231 -2.66 8.65 -14.27
CA VAL A 231 -2.82 9.21 -12.93
C VAL A 231 -1.47 9.58 -12.31
N LEU A 232 -0.46 8.72 -12.40
CA LEU A 232 0.86 8.97 -11.82
C LEU A 232 1.61 10.09 -12.57
N ALA A 233 1.38 10.27 -13.88
CA ALA A 233 1.98 11.37 -14.64
C ALA A 233 1.49 12.76 -14.18
N GLN A 234 0.44 12.84 -13.35
CA GLN A 234 -0.01 14.10 -12.76
C GLN A 234 0.93 14.64 -11.69
N THR A 235 1.81 13.78 -11.14
CA THR A 235 2.69 14.13 -10.00
C THR A 235 4.11 13.60 -10.09
N LEU A 236 4.34 12.56 -10.89
CA LEU A 236 5.65 11.97 -11.11
C LEU A 236 6.18 12.33 -12.49
N LEU A 237 7.51 12.32 -12.62
CA LEU A 237 8.13 12.34 -13.94
C LEU A 237 7.75 11.06 -14.70
N PRO A 238 7.67 11.09 -16.04
CA PRO A 238 7.29 9.91 -16.83
C PRO A 238 8.14 8.66 -16.54
N ALA A 239 9.45 8.83 -16.31
CA ALA A 239 10.36 7.75 -15.95
C ALA A 239 10.02 7.14 -14.58
N ASP A 240 9.75 7.98 -13.57
CA ASP A 240 9.40 7.52 -12.22
C ASP A 240 8.04 6.81 -12.20
N ALA A 241 7.06 7.33 -12.95
CA ALA A 241 5.76 6.69 -13.13
C ALA A 241 5.91 5.29 -13.75
N THR A 242 6.75 5.17 -14.78
CA THR A 242 7.05 3.90 -15.45
C THR A 242 7.68 2.91 -14.47
N GLU A 243 8.70 3.34 -13.72
CA GLU A 243 9.40 2.50 -12.73
C GLU A 243 8.43 2.00 -11.64
N VAL A 244 7.55 2.86 -11.13
CA VAL A 244 6.51 2.47 -10.16
C VAL A 244 5.59 1.41 -10.75
N ILE A 245 5.08 1.61 -11.97
CA ILE A 245 4.15 0.68 -12.62
C ILE A 245 4.82 -0.68 -12.85
N GLU A 246 6.06 -0.69 -13.35
CA GLU A 246 6.81 -1.91 -13.58
C GLU A 246 7.07 -2.67 -12.28
N THR A 247 7.49 -1.95 -11.24
CA THR A 247 7.72 -2.51 -9.89
C THR A 247 6.49 -3.25 -9.37
N GLN A 248 5.30 -2.68 -9.55
CA GLN A 248 4.06 -3.26 -9.04
C GLN A 248 3.56 -4.45 -9.85
N THR A 249 3.93 -4.56 -11.13
CA THR A 249 3.24 -5.47 -12.05
C THR A 249 4.14 -6.51 -12.73
N PHE A 250 5.46 -6.29 -12.80
CA PHE A 250 6.38 -7.14 -13.56
C PHE A 250 6.39 -8.60 -13.11
N GLY A 251 6.45 -8.84 -11.80
CA GLY A 251 6.44 -10.19 -11.23
C GLY A 251 5.16 -10.94 -11.60
N TRP A 252 4.01 -10.29 -11.43
CA TRP A 252 2.71 -10.86 -11.76
C TRP A 252 2.54 -11.14 -13.25
N GLN A 253 2.91 -10.18 -14.10
CA GLN A 253 2.82 -10.34 -15.55
C GLN A 253 3.67 -11.53 -16.04
N THR A 254 4.89 -11.66 -15.51
CA THR A 254 5.79 -12.77 -15.84
C THR A 254 5.20 -14.11 -15.42
N ILE A 255 4.73 -14.21 -14.17
CA ILE A 255 4.17 -15.45 -13.62
C ILE A 255 2.91 -15.87 -14.38
N LEU A 256 1.99 -14.95 -14.65
CA LEU A 256 0.76 -15.25 -15.39
C LEU A 256 1.05 -15.74 -16.81
N LYS A 257 1.99 -15.09 -17.51
CA LYS A 257 2.39 -15.47 -18.87
C LYS A 257 3.07 -16.84 -18.91
N ASP A 258 3.93 -17.14 -17.94
CA ASP A 258 4.60 -18.43 -17.82
C ASP A 258 3.57 -19.56 -17.62
N TRP A 259 2.62 -19.37 -16.70
CA TRP A 259 1.54 -20.34 -16.48
C TRP A 259 0.69 -20.58 -17.73
N GLN A 260 0.28 -19.51 -18.42
CA GLN A 260 -0.47 -19.60 -19.67
C GLN A 260 0.30 -20.45 -20.70
N THR A 261 1.56 -20.09 -20.95
CA THR A 261 2.42 -20.77 -21.94
C THR A 261 2.55 -22.27 -21.63
N ARG A 262 2.79 -22.62 -20.37
CA ARG A 262 2.97 -24.02 -19.94
C ARG A 262 1.69 -24.85 -20.10
N VAL A 263 0.52 -24.27 -19.81
CA VAL A 263 -0.77 -24.97 -19.91
C VAL A 263 -1.20 -25.13 -21.38
N GLU A 264 -0.97 -24.12 -22.21
CA GLU A 264 -1.32 -24.13 -23.64
C GLU A 264 -0.47 -25.09 -24.46
N ALA A 265 0.84 -25.11 -24.25
CA ALA A 265 1.79 -25.96 -25.00
C ALA A 265 1.40 -27.45 -24.97
N HIS A 266 0.69 -27.89 -23.94
CA HIS A 266 0.29 -29.28 -23.72
C HIS A 266 -1.21 -29.54 -23.90
N SER A 267 -1.97 -28.50 -24.27
CA SER A 267 -3.40 -28.61 -24.58
C SER A 267 -3.65 -28.84 -26.08
N GLY A 268 -2.69 -28.48 -26.95
CA GLY A 268 -2.76 -28.71 -28.40
C GLY A 268 -2.39 -30.13 -28.86
N THR A 269 -1.65 -30.88 -28.04
CA THR A 269 -1.06 -32.18 -28.43
C THR A 269 -2.06 -33.35 -28.42
N THR A 270 -3.27 -33.16 -27.90
CA THR A 270 -4.24 -34.26 -27.72
C THR A 270 -5.25 -34.43 -28.87
N ARG A 271 -5.13 -33.69 -29.99
CA ARG A 271 -6.11 -33.72 -31.11
C ARG A 271 -5.64 -34.36 -32.43
N LEU A 272 -4.46 -34.96 -32.50
CA LEU A 272 -3.92 -35.55 -33.75
C LEU A 272 -3.87 -37.09 -33.77
N GLY A 273 -4.69 -37.77 -32.96
CA GLY A 273 -4.64 -39.24 -32.85
C GLY A 273 -6.00 -39.94 -32.70
N SER A 274 -7.03 -39.49 -33.44
CA SER A 274 -8.29 -40.24 -33.60
C SER A 274 -8.63 -40.38 -35.07
#